data_AF-A0A1T4NT62-F1
#
_entry.id   AF-A0A1T4NT62-F1
#
_cell.length_a   1.000
_cell.length_b   1.000
_cell.length_c   1.000
_cell.angle_alpha   90.00
_cell.angle_beta   90.00
_cell.angle_gamma   90.00
#
_symmetry.space_group_name_H-M   'P 1'
#
loop_
_entity.id
_entity.type
_entity.pdbx_description
1 polymer ?
#
loop_
_entity_poly.entity_id
_entity_poly.type
_entity_poly.pdbx_seq_one_letter_code
_entity_poly.pdbx_strand_id
1 'polypeptide(L)' 'MSACTPAGPETSREHYAAQCQMAARAWRLGVHLSWEEHRHGWEYCLMWPDGRCEVYGLLSRVQERLDRLEREVRW' A
#
# COMPACT_ATOMS: atom_id res chain seq x y z
N MET A 1 -14.09 -1.41 -8.75
CA MET A 1 -14.44 -1.80 -7.37
C MET A 1 -13.15 -2.23 -6.70
N SER A 2 -12.64 -1.46 -5.74
CA SER A 2 -11.38 -1.80 -5.04
C SER A 2 -11.73 -2.61 -3.79
N ALA A 3 -11.72 -3.93 -3.91
CA ALA A 3 -12.01 -4.82 -2.79
C ALA A 3 -10.73 -5.02 -1.98
N CYS A 4 -10.46 -4.07 -1.08
CA CYS A 4 -9.76 -4.41 0.14
C CYS A 4 -10.44 -5.64 0.75
N THR A 5 -9.73 -6.77 0.82
CA THR A 5 -10.21 -7.98 1.49
C THR A 5 -9.20 -8.34 2.58
N PRO A 6 -9.64 -8.69 3.82
CA PRO A 6 -8.71 -9.04 4.90
C PRO A 6 -7.91 -10.27 4.53
N ALA A 7 -6.59 -10.16 4.57
CA ALA A 7 -5.70 -11.32 4.54
C ALA A 7 -5.53 -11.81 5.98
N GLY A 8 -5.96 -13.04 6.26
CA GLY A 8 -5.52 -13.80 7.44
C GLY A 8 -6.16 -13.46 8.80
N PRO A 9 -6.08 -14.41 9.77
CA PRO A 9 -6.63 -14.27 11.11
C PRO A 9 -5.77 -13.42 12.08
N GLU A 10 -4.56 -12.99 11.68
CA GLU A 10 -3.62 -12.25 12.55
C GLU A 10 -3.58 -10.73 12.29
N THR A 11 -4.22 -10.25 11.21
CA THR A 11 -4.32 -8.81 10.93
C THR A 11 -5.28 -8.15 11.91
N SER A 12 -4.75 -7.29 12.78
CA SER A 12 -5.61 -6.43 13.60
C SER A 12 -6.49 -5.57 12.67
N ARG A 13 -7.76 -5.37 13.05
CA ARG A 13 -8.70 -4.55 12.24
C ARG A 13 -8.14 -3.16 11.93
N GLU A 14 -7.36 -2.59 12.84
CA GLU A 14 -6.70 -1.29 12.70
C GLU A 14 -5.62 -1.32 11.61
N HIS A 15 -4.77 -2.35 11.62
CA HIS A 15 -3.74 -2.51 10.60
C HIS A 15 -4.34 -2.68 9.21
N TYR A 16 -5.40 -3.49 9.12
CA TYR A 16 -6.15 -3.67 7.88
C TYR A 16 -6.80 -2.37 7.38
N ALA A 17 -7.41 -1.59 8.28
CA ALA A 17 -7.98 -0.29 7.93
C ALA A 17 -6.90 0.67 7.40
N ALA A 18 -5.72 0.69 8.01
CA ALA A 18 -4.59 1.49 7.57
C ALA A 18 -4.09 1.08 6.17
N GLN A 19 -3.98 -0.23 5.90
CA GLN A 19 -3.64 -0.76 4.58
C GLN A 19 -4.61 -0.27 3.51
N CYS A 20 -5.91 -0.31 3.79
CA CYS A 20 -6.94 0.15 2.87
C CYS A 20 -6.93 1.65 2.60
N GLN A 21 -6.67 2.45 3.62
CA GLN A 21 -6.50 3.89 3.44
C GLN A 21 -5.31 4.19 2.52
N MET A 22 -4.19 3.48 2.70
CA MET A 22 -3.02 3.63 1.82
C MET A 22 -3.28 3.13 0.40
N ALA A 23 -4.03 2.04 0.24
CA ALA A 23 -4.40 1.53 -1.08
C ALA A 23 -5.30 2.50 -1.86
N ALA A 24 -6.29 3.08 -1.20
CA ALA A 24 -7.14 4.11 -1.80
C ALA A 24 -6.34 5.36 -2.18
N ARG A 25 -5.37 5.74 -1.35
CA ARG A 25 -4.47 6.87 -1.62
C ARG A 25 -3.55 6.60 -2.82
N ALA A 26 -2.92 5.43 -2.86
CA ALA A 26 -2.11 4.97 -4.00
C ALA A 26 -2.90 5.06 -5.30
N TRP A 27 -4.15 4.57 -5.28
CA TRP A 27 -5.05 4.61 -6.45
C TRP A 27 -5.28 6.03 -6.98
N ARG A 28 -5.43 7.03 -6.11
CA ARG A 28 -5.58 8.44 -6.51
C ARG A 28 -4.34 9.01 -7.20
N LEU A 29 -3.18 8.41 -6.96
CA LEU A 29 -1.90 8.79 -7.57
C LEU A 29 -1.56 7.96 -8.82
N GLY A 30 -2.48 7.11 -9.28
CA GLY A 30 -2.28 6.28 -10.46
C GLY A 30 -1.36 5.07 -10.22
N VAL A 31 -1.13 4.70 -8.96
CA VAL A 31 -0.36 3.50 -8.58
C VAL A 31 -1.25 2.55 -7.77
N HIS A 32 -0.91 1.27 -7.71
CA HIS A 32 -1.67 0.28 -6.96
C HIS A 32 -0.86 -0.23 -5.77
N LEU A 33 -1.51 -0.48 -4.63
CA LEU A 33 -0.86 -1.07 -3.47
C LEU A 33 -1.45 -2.46 -3.21
N SER A 34 -0.59 -3.47 -3.22
CA SER A 34 -0.89 -4.81 -2.70
C SER A 34 0.00 -5.10 -1.50
N TRP A 35 -0.38 -6.10 -0.70
CA TRP A 35 0.41 -6.54 0.45
C TRP A 35 0.21 -8.02 0.72
N GLU A 36 1.22 -8.63 1.32
CA GLU A 36 1.22 -10.02 1.74
C GLU A 36 1.70 -10.14 3.18
N GLU A 37 1.06 -11.02 3.93
CA GLU A 37 1.47 -11.36 5.30
C GLU A 37 2.49 -12.50 5.26
N HIS A 38 3.58 -12.34 6.01
CA HIS A 38 4.59 -13.37 6.20
C HIS A 38 4.80 -13.62 7.69
N ARG A 39 5.47 -14.73 8.01
CA ARG A 39 5.75 -15.18 9.39
C ARG A 39 6.35 -14.10 10.32
N HIS A 40 7.03 -13.10 9.76
CA HIS A 40 7.74 -12.07 10.50
C HIS A 40 7.26 -10.64 10.18
N GLY A 41 6.10 -10.47 9.55
CA GLY A 41 5.54 -9.16 9.28
C GLY A 41 4.84 -9.07 7.93
N TRP A 42 4.96 -7.91 7.29
CA TRP A 42 4.22 -7.58 6.08
C TRP A 42 5.19 -7.15 4.98
N GLU A 43 4.88 -7.57 3.76
CA GLU A 43 5.47 -7.01 2.57
C GLU A 43 4.42 -6.21 1.81
N TYR A 44 4.80 -5.02 1.35
CA TYR A 44 3.94 -4.10 0.62
C TYR A 44 4.54 -3.84 -0.75
N CYS A 45 3.77 -4.06 -1.80
CA CYS A 45 4.18 -3.81 -3.18
C CYS A 45 3.40 -2.63 -3.74
N LEU A 46 4.11 -1.52 -4.01
CA LEU A 46 3.56 -0.39 -4.75
C LEU A 46 3.81 -0.61 -6.25
N MET A 47 2.77 -1.00 -6.96
CA MET A 47 2.80 -1.29 -8.40
C MET A 47 2.55 -0.03 -9.23
N TRP A 48 3.43 0.17 -10.19
CA TRP A 48 3.41 1.25 -11.17
C TRP A 48 2.68 0.83 -12.45
N PRO A 49 2.18 1.79 -13.25
CA PRO A 49 1.54 1.49 -14.53
C PRO A 49 2.43 0.76 -15.55
N ASP A 50 3.74 0.90 -15.43
CA ASP A 50 4.75 0.22 -16.27
C ASP A 50 5.04 -1.23 -15.83
N GLY A 51 4.36 -1.71 -14.78
CA GLY A 51 4.55 -3.05 -14.24
C GLY A 51 5.66 -3.18 -13.20
N ARG A 52 6.39 -2.10 -12.88
CA ARG A 52 7.38 -2.11 -11.80
C ARG A 52 6.69 -2.21 -10.45
N CYS A 53 7.26 -2.99 -9.54
CA CYS A 53 6.86 -3.04 -8.13
C CYS A 53 7.97 -2.46 -7.23
N GLU A 54 7.63 -1.48 -6.41
CA GLU A 54 8.49 -1.04 -5.30
C GLU A 54 8.05 -1.76 -4.01
N VAL A 55 8.96 -2.56 -3.44
CA VAL A 55 8.67 -3.41 -2.27
C VAL A 55 9.11 -2.74 -0.97
N TYR A 56 8.26 -2.80 0.05
CA TYR A 56 8.48 -2.22 1.37
C TYR A 56 8.11 -3.21 2.48
N GLY A 57 8.91 -3.29 3.55
CA GLY A 57 8.62 -4.13 4.72
C GLY A 57 7.76 -3.47 5.81
N LEU A 58 7.39 -2.19 5.62
CA LEU A 58 6.64 -1.40 6.60
C LEU A 58 5.66 -0.46 5.90
N LEU A 59 4.43 -0.35 6.43
CA LEU A 59 3.39 0.53 5.89
C LEU A 59 3.78 2.01 5.96
N SER A 60 4.57 2.42 6.97
CA SER A 60 5.08 3.79 7.09
C SER A 60 5.99 4.19 5.93
N ARG A 61 6.78 3.25 5.38
CA ARG A 61 7.62 3.51 4.20
C ARG A 61 6.79 3.69 2.94
N VAL A 62 5.68 2.96 2.81
CA VAL A 62 4.70 3.20 1.75
C VAL A 62 4.11 4.60 1.89
N GLN A 63 3.72 5.01 3.11
CA GLN A 63 3.20 6.34 3.36
C GLN A 63 4.20 7.44 2.97
N GLU A 64 5.46 7.33 3.41
CA GLU A 64 6.54 8.26 3.03
C GLU A 64 6.71 8.34 1.51
N ARG A 65 6.60 7.21 0.80
CA ARG A 65 6.69 7.18 -0.66
C ARG A 65 5.52 7.91 -1.31
N LEU A 66 4.29 7.65 -0.87
CA LEU A 66 3.09 8.32 -1.39
C LEU A 66 3.12 9.83 -1.10
N ASP A 67 3.59 10.25 0.09
CA ASP A 67 3.81 11.66 0.44
C ASP A 67 4.77 12.35 -0.54
N ARG A 68 5.85 11.67 -0.92
CA ARG A 68 6.81 12.20 -1.91
C ARG A 68 6.17 12.31 -3.29
N LEU A 69 5.41 11.30 -3.71
CA LEU A 69 4.73 11.31 -5.00
C LEU A 69 3.70 12.41 -5.13
N GLU A 70 2.92 12.67 -4.08
CA GLU A 70 1.98 13.80 -4.06
C GLU A 70 2.65 15.16 -4.27
N ARG A 71 3.90 15.32 -3.83
CA ARG A 71 4.67 16.56 -4.03
C ARG A 71 5.22 16.65 -5.45
N GLU A 72 5.63 15.53 -6.04
CA GLU A 72 6.13 15.44 -7.41
C GLU A 72 5.01 15.66 -8.44
N VAL A 73 3.79 15.19 -8.14
CA VAL A 73 2.61 15.27 -9.03
C VAL A 73 1.81 16.57 -8.84
N ARG A 74 2.33 17.59 -8.15
CA ARG A 74 1.62 18.88 -8.00
C ARG A 74 1.45 19.56 -9.37
N TRP A 75 0.23 19.46 -9.91
CA TRP A 75 -0.34 20.24 -11.00
C TRP A 75 -0.70 21.66 -10.56
#